data_AF-A0A3P3DQC8-F1
#
_entry.id   AF-A0A3P3DQC8-F1
#
_cell.length_a   1.000
_cell.length_b   1.000
_cell.length_c   1.000
_cell.angle_alpha   90.00
_cell.angle_beta   90.00
_cell.angle_gamma   90.00
#
_symmetry.space_group_name_H-M   'P 1'
#
loop_
_entity.id
_entity.type
_entity.pdbx_description
1 polymer ?
#
loop_
_entity_poly.entity_id
_entity_poly.type
_entity_poly.pdbx_seq_one_letter_code
_entity_poly.pdbx_strand_id
1 'polypeptide(L)'
;MVTEGLRALLLTAALLGPGAALAQGRPLSAIDWLSDTVARPAPRVVPEAPLRPLGAPEAIVTTPLSARNPDGIGALTAKVTGIDPQFWARSDAQVLKAKLRDEGPEPLPALRDLIQMLMLAELDPPMNGDGQGGFLLARIDRLLSFGALEAAQELVTAAGPPTPDLFRRAFDIALLLGTEDRACAAQRASPRISPTLSARIFCLARGGDWGAAELTLATAQALGHVADEEVQVLQRFIRPEAYEEEDPLPPPARVTPLNLRLYEAIGEALSPAGQPLAFAHGDLTPATGWKAQIEAAERLARTGGIAPAQLFRLYTERRAAASGGVWSRVQAVQRFEKALSAADPEKAAAALKTAWTEMASMELEVPFAEHYASRIREMSWPGGEPRELAFRLRLLSTEFATILPEEVPPSEEAAFLAGLAQGRATSPPPPDNLARAIARAFPGAGEPPLPSGAAQGLLRDGRLGEAAFLAIDQVTVGALGELRTVTEGLVTLRRLGFETAARKAALQLLILERRG
;
A
#
# COMPACT_ATOMS: atom_id res chain seq x y z
N MET A 1 80.21 -34.23 -25.61
CA MET A 1 79.73 -35.61 -25.78
C MET A 1 78.22 -35.63 -25.56
N VAL A 2 77.45 -35.72 -26.65
CA VAL A 2 76.24 -36.55 -26.91
C VAL A 2 75.91 -37.51 -25.72
N THR A 3 74.72 -37.71 -25.14
CA THR A 3 73.27 -37.51 -25.41
C THR A 3 72.44 -37.83 -24.15
N GLU A 4 71.11 -37.65 -24.24
CA GLU A 4 69.99 -38.14 -23.40
C GLU A 4 69.50 -37.15 -22.32
N GLY A 5 68.20 -36.90 -22.11
CA GLY A 5 66.96 -37.42 -22.68
C GLY A 5 65.75 -36.81 -21.93
N LEU A 6 64.63 -36.65 -22.64
CA LEU A 6 63.24 -36.38 -22.22
C LEU A 6 62.93 -35.97 -20.75
N ARG A 7 62.19 -34.86 -20.58
CA ARG A 7 60.76 -34.90 -20.14
C ARG A 7 60.12 -33.51 -20.21
N ALA A 8 58.99 -33.47 -20.91
CA ALA A 8 58.08 -32.35 -21.03
C ALA A 8 57.23 -32.16 -19.76
N LEU A 9 57.00 -30.90 -19.36
CA LEU A 9 55.80 -30.51 -18.62
C LEU A 9 55.48 -29.03 -18.96
N LEU A 10 54.59 -28.85 -19.95
CA LEU A 10 53.97 -27.56 -20.28
C LEU A 10 52.74 -27.39 -19.38
N LEU A 11 52.82 -26.46 -18.44
CA LEU A 11 51.69 -25.98 -17.63
C LEU A 11 50.96 -24.88 -18.41
N THR A 12 49.97 -25.25 -19.21
CA THR A 12 48.95 -24.35 -19.74
C THR A 12 47.88 -24.11 -18.68
N ALA A 13 47.89 -22.93 -18.06
CA ALA A 13 46.82 -22.45 -17.20
C ALA A 13 45.60 -22.08 -18.05
N ALA A 14 44.50 -22.82 -17.87
CA ALA A 14 43.21 -22.53 -18.48
C ALA A 14 42.54 -21.35 -17.78
N LEU A 15 42.38 -20.24 -18.51
CA LEU A 15 41.51 -19.12 -18.15
C LEU A 15 40.04 -19.55 -18.32
N LEU A 16 39.41 -19.98 -17.22
CA LEU A 16 37.96 -20.09 -17.10
C LEU A 16 37.38 -18.68 -16.91
N GLY A 17 36.80 -18.12 -17.98
CA GLY A 17 36.00 -16.90 -17.89
C GLY A 17 34.68 -17.15 -17.15
N PRO A 18 34.17 -16.17 -16.38
CA PRO A 18 32.87 -16.31 -15.74
C PRO A 18 31.77 -16.36 -16.81
N GLY A 19 31.02 -17.45 -16.81
CA GLY A 19 29.83 -17.59 -17.65
C GLY A 19 28.83 -16.49 -17.30
N ALA A 20 28.38 -15.76 -18.31
CA ALA A 20 27.24 -14.87 -18.21
C ALA A 20 26.04 -15.69 -17.73
N ALA A 21 25.62 -15.47 -16.48
CA ALA A 21 24.34 -15.94 -16.00
C ALA A 21 23.26 -15.30 -16.89
N LEU A 22 22.55 -16.14 -17.64
CA LEU A 22 21.31 -15.74 -18.30
C LEU A 22 20.39 -15.21 -17.21
N ALA A 23 20.06 -13.92 -17.30
CA ALA A 23 19.11 -13.28 -16.41
C ALA A 23 17.79 -14.06 -16.45
N GLN A 24 17.51 -14.82 -15.39
CA GLN A 24 16.16 -15.24 -15.09
C GLN A 24 15.30 -13.98 -15.00
N GLY A 25 14.13 -13.99 -15.63
CA GLY A 25 13.28 -12.80 -15.79
C GLY A 25 13.12 -12.04 -14.47
N ARG A 26 13.23 -10.71 -14.53
CA ARG A 26 12.90 -9.83 -13.40
C ARG A 26 11.52 -10.23 -12.84
N PRO A 27 11.34 -10.27 -11.51
CA PRO A 27 10.04 -10.58 -10.91
C PRO A 27 8.97 -9.65 -11.51
N LEU A 28 7.83 -10.24 -11.87
CA LEU A 28 6.68 -9.50 -12.39
C LEU A 28 6.08 -8.64 -11.27
N SER A 29 6.25 -9.08 -10.03
CA SER A 29 5.91 -8.37 -8.81
C SER A 29 7.02 -7.43 -8.33
N ALA A 30 6.60 -6.28 -7.78
CA ALA A 30 7.47 -5.45 -6.94
C ALA A 30 7.64 -6.01 -5.52
N ILE A 31 6.75 -6.92 -5.12
CA ILE A 31 6.54 -7.37 -3.76
C ILE A 31 6.82 -8.87 -3.69
N ASP A 32 7.79 -9.24 -2.85
CA ASP A 32 8.37 -10.59 -2.78
C ASP A 32 7.44 -11.67 -2.21
N TRP A 33 6.35 -11.28 -1.55
CA TRP A 33 5.37 -12.20 -0.94
C TRP A 33 4.12 -12.41 -1.80
N LEU A 34 3.91 -11.58 -2.84
CA LEU A 34 2.86 -11.85 -3.83
C LEU A 34 3.25 -13.09 -4.63
N SER A 35 2.25 -13.83 -5.08
CA SER A 35 2.44 -15.14 -5.70
C SER A 35 3.28 -15.03 -7.00
N ASP A 36 4.60 -15.25 -6.90
CA ASP A 36 5.58 -15.17 -8.01
C ASP A 36 6.11 -16.56 -8.44
N THR A 37 5.33 -17.63 -8.19
CA THR A 37 5.78 -19.00 -8.39
C THR A 37 5.19 -19.64 -9.65
N VAL A 38 5.62 -19.21 -10.86
CA VAL A 38 5.82 -20.13 -12.01
C VAL A 38 6.85 -19.52 -12.99
N ALA A 39 7.96 -20.22 -13.21
CA ALA A 39 8.74 -20.09 -14.44
C ALA A 39 7.83 -20.49 -15.61
N ARG A 40 7.45 -19.53 -16.49
CA ARG A 40 6.70 -19.85 -17.72
C ARG A 40 7.39 -21.04 -18.39
N PRO A 41 6.69 -22.17 -18.64
CA PRO A 41 7.28 -23.22 -19.46
C PRO A 41 7.68 -22.58 -20.78
N ALA A 42 8.97 -22.68 -21.14
CA ALA A 42 9.42 -22.24 -22.45
C ALA A 42 8.53 -22.94 -23.50
N PRO A 43 7.93 -22.22 -24.46
CA PRO A 43 7.18 -22.86 -25.51
C PRO A 43 8.10 -23.86 -26.20
N ARG A 44 7.81 -25.15 -26.03
CA ARG A 44 8.50 -26.20 -26.75
C ARG A 44 8.04 -26.05 -28.19
N VAL A 45 8.87 -25.41 -29.02
CA VAL A 45 8.66 -25.38 -30.47
C VAL A 45 8.84 -26.82 -30.94
N VAL A 46 7.75 -27.57 -31.00
CA VAL A 46 7.70 -28.80 -31.77
C VAL A 46 7.62 -28.35 -33.23
N PRO A 47 8.57 -28.70 -34.11
CA PRO A 47 8.43 -28.41 -35.52
C PRO A 47 7.29 -29.28 -36.05
N GLU A 48 6.09 -28.72 -36.13
CA GLU A 48 5.00 -29.34 -36.85
C GLU A 48 5.28 -29.18 -38.35
N ALA A 49 5.28 -30.29 -39.08
CA ALA A 49 5.42 -30.27 -40.53
C ALA A 49 4.26 -29.48 -41.13
N PRO A 50 4.48 -28.63 -42.16
CA PRO A 50 3.46 -27.73 -42.64
C PRO A 50 2.38 -28.51 -43.40
N LEU A 51 1.25 -28.76 -42.75
CA LEU A 51 0.00 -29.08 -43.43
C LEU A 51 -0.63 -27.77 -43.91
N ARG A 52 -0.77 -27.62 -45.23
CA ARG A 52 -1.48 -26.49 -45.86
C ARG A 52 -2.98 -26.59 -45.54
N PRO A 53 -3.60 -25.58 -44.89
CA PRO A 53 -5.05 -25.46 -44.92
C PRO A 53 -5.47 -24.81 -46.26
N LEU A 54 -6.39 -25.46 -46.97
CA LEU A 54 -7.15 -24.84 -48.05
C LEU A 54 -8.22 -23.94 -47.43
N GLY A 55 -8.20 -22.65 -47.76
CA GLY A 55 -9.22 -21.66 -47.36
C GLY A 55 -8.92 -20.94 -46.05
N ALA A 56 -8.10 -19.89 -46.11
CA ALA A 56 -7.98 -18.95 -45.01
C ALA A 56 -9.20 -18.02 -44.99
N PRO A 57 -10.02 -17.95 -43.93
CA PRO A 57 -10.81 -16.74 -43.71
C PRO A 57 -9.82 -15.58 -43.52
N GLU A 58 -10.09 -14.44 -44.14
CA GLU A 58 -9.36 -13.20 -43.88
C GLU A 58 -9.20 -13.02 -42.37
N ALA A 59 -7.99 -12.70 -41.94
CA ALA A 59 -7.74 -12.30 -40.57
C ALA A 59 -8.61 -11.06 -40.32
N ILE A 60 -9.72 -11.25 -39.61
CA ILE A 60 -10.50 -10.16 -39.08
C ILE A 60 -9.61 -9.48 -38.05
N VAL A 61 -8.87 -8.46 -38.49
CA VAL A 61 -8.27 -7.47 -37.61
C VAL A 61 -9.44 -6.61 -37.16
N THR A 62 -10.19 -7.10 -36.18
CA THR A 62 -11.00 -6.21 -35.37
C THR A 62 -10.02 -5.33 -34.60
N THR A 63 -9.96 -4.06 -34.98
CA THR A 63 -9.46 -3.04 -34.07
C THR A 63 -10.61 -2.82 -33.08
N PRO A 64 -10.57 -3.36 -31.84
CA PRO A 64 -11.56 -2.95 -30.86
C PRO A 64 -11.49 -1.42 -30.76
N LEU A 65 -12.66 -0.80 -30.83
CA LEU A 65 -12.83 0.64 -30.68
C LEU A 65 -12.12 1.07 -29.39
N SER A 66 -10.92 1.66 -29.52
CA SER A 66 -9.95 1.95 -28.45
C SER A 66 -9.74 0.78 -27.47
N ALA A 67 -8.72 -0.07 -27.70
CA ALA A 67 -8.15 -0.84 -26.60
C ALA A 67 -7.67 0.17 -25.54
N ARG A 68 -8.48 0.41 -24.49
CA ARG A 68 -8.08 1.30 -23.38
C ARG A 68 -6.79 0.75 -22.81
N ASN A 69 -5.75 1.58 -22.79
CA ASN A 69 -4.52 1.23 -22.12
C ASN A 69 -4.83 1.02 -20.62
N PRO A 70 -4.64 -0.19 -20.06
CA PRO A 70 -4.98 -0.47 -18.66
C PRO A 70 -4.23 0.42 -17.66
N ASP A 71 -3.06 0.95 -18.04
CA ASP A 71 -2.24 1.82 -17.19
C ASP A 71 -2.94 3.14 -16.81
N GLY A 72 -3.93 3.57 -17.58
CA GLY A 72 -4.71 4.79 -17.29
C GLY A 72 -5.98 4.57 -16.47
N ILE A 73 -6.34 3.32 -16.19
CA ILE A 73 -7.55 3.01 -15.44
C ILE A 73 -7.42 3.50 -13.99
N GLY A 74 -8.53 3.95 -13.41
CA GLY A 74 -8.64 4.27 -12.00
C GLY A 74 -10.04 4.03 -11.45
N ALA A 75 -10.13 3.97 -10.12
CA ALA A 75 -11.39 3.90 -9.38
C ALA A 75 -11.97 5.31 -9.10
N LEU A 76 -11.14 6.35 -9.13
CA LEU A 76 -11.53 7.73 -8.84
C LEU A 76 -11.40 8.62 -10.08
N THR A 77 -12.50 9.22 -10.51
CA THR A 77 -12.49 10.13 -11.68
C THR A 77 -11.77 11.44 -11.38
N ALA A 78 -11.28 12.12 -12.43
CA ALA A 78 -10.69 13.46 -12.33
C ALA A 78 -11.61 14.49 -11.66
N LYS A 79 -12.94 14.35 -11.78
CA LYS A 79 -13.92 15.22 -11.10
C LYS A 79 -13.89 15.05 -9.58
N VAL A 80 -13.62 13.83 -9.09
CA VAL A 80 -13.54 13.52 -7.66
C VAL A 80 -12.18 13.92 -7.10
N THR A 81 -11.10 13.62 -7.83
CA THR A 81 -9.73 13.87 -7.35
C THR A 81 -9.26 15.30 -7.57
N GLY A 82 -9.80 16.00 -8.57
CA GLY A 82 -9.32 17.31 -9.02
C GLY A 82 -7.97 17.25 -9.75
N ILE A 83 -7.48 16.06 -10.11
CA ILE A 83 -6.19 15.86 -10.77
C ILE A 83 -6.36 16.05 -12.28
N ASP A 84 -5.42 16.73 -12.93
CA ASP A 84 -5.37 16.86 -14.38
C ASP A 84 -5.26 15.46 -15.03
N PRO A 85 -6.16 15.08 -15.96
CA PRO A 85 -6.07 13.81 -16.67
C PRO A 85 -4.69 13.52 -17.28
N GLN A 86 -3.96 14.55 -17.72
CA GLN A 86 -2.64 14.40 -18.34
C GLN A 86 -1.48 14.21 -17.34
N PHE A 87 -1.77 14.03 -16.06
CA PHE A 87 -0.77 14.00 -15.00
C PHE A 87 0.35 12.97 -15.21
N TRP A 88 0.03 11.75 -15.63
CA TRP A 88 1.05 10.76 -15.97
C TRP A 88 1.53 10.87 -17.41
N ALA A 89 0.78 11.52 -18.30
CA ALA A 89 0.88 11.39 -19.76
C ALA A 89 2.27 11.66 -20.34
N ARG A 90 3.11 12.47 -19.68
CA ARG A 90 4.48 12.79 -20.10
C ARG A 90 5.57 12.21 -19.20
N SER A 91 5.19 11.54 -18.12
CA SER A 91 6.11 10.87 -17.22
C SER A 91 6.56 9.54 -17.81
N ASP A 92 7.77 9.08 -17.47
CA ASP A 92 8.28 7.79 -17.93
C ASP A 92 7.76 6.63 -17.07
N ALA A 93 7.13 5.64 -17.69
CA ALA A 93 6.52 4.51 -16.99
C ALA A 93 7.54 3.69 -16.18
N GLN A 94 8.79 3.54 -16.62
CA GLN A 94 9.80 2.76 -15.90
C GLN A 94 10.31 3.53 -14.67
N VAL A 95 10.48 4.85 -14.80
CA VAL A 95 10.84 5.72 -13.66
C VAL A 95 9.72 5.70 -12.61
N LEU A 96 8.47 5.86 -13.03
CA LEU A 96 7.33 5.81 -12.10
C LEU A 96 7.22 4.45 -11.42
N LYS A 97 7.33 3.35 -12.17
CA LYS A 97 7.35 2.01 -11.57
C LYS A 97 8.47 1.89 -10.55
N ALA A 98 9.70 2.31 -10.86
CA ALA A 98 10.80 2.27 -9.90
C ALA A 98 10.49 3.06 -8.63
N LYS A 99 9.87 4.24 -8.75
CA LYS A 99 9.41 5.05 -7.61
C LYS A 99 8.32 4.37 -6.77
N LEU A 100 7.40 3.65 -7.41
CA LEU A 100 6.36 2.90 -6.70
C LEU A 100 6.90 1.68 -5.95
N ARG A 101 8.04 1.12 -6.40
CA ARG A 101 8.73 0.01 -5.74
C ARG A 101 9.62 0.45 -4.58
N ASP A 102 9.94 1.73 -4.50
CA ASP A 102 10.80 2.27 -3.46
C ASP A 102 10.00 2.38 -2.14
N GLU A 103 10.33 1.51 -1.19
CA GLU A 103 9.81 1.51 0.18
C GLU A 103 10.65 2.40 1.10
N GLY A 104 11.11 3.54 0.60
CA GLY A 104 11.82 4.55 1.39
C GLY A 104 11.10 4.94 2.71
N PRO A 105 11.65 5.91 3.47
CA PRO A 105 11.12 6.24 4.79
C PRO A 105 9.61 6.50 4.79
N GLU A 106 8.93 6.10 5.87
CA GLU A 106 7.47 6.19 5.97
C GLU A 106 7.00 7.64 5.80
N PRO A 107 6.18 7.93 4.77
CA PRO A 107 5.70 9.29 4.54
C PRO A 107 4.72 9.73 5.62
N LEU A 108 4.63 11.05 5.82
CA LEU A 108 3.59 11.66 6.64
C LEU A 108 2.19 11.21 6.17
N PRO A 109 1.20 11.09 7.07
CA PRO A 109 -0.13 10.60 6.71
C PRO A 109 -0.75 11.35 5.52
N ALA A 110 -0.63 12.68 5.47
CA ALA A 110 -1.16 13.48 4.36
C ALA A 110 -0.51 13.19 3.01
N LEU A 111 0.79 12.87 2.99
CA LEU A 111 1.49 12.50 1.78
C LEU A 111 1.16 11.06 1.38
N ARG A 112 0.92 10.18 2.35
CA ARG A 112 0.43 8.83 2.08
C ARG A 112 -0.95 8.84 1.46
N ASP A 113 -1.87 9.65 1.99
CA ASP A 113 -3.20 9.86 1.42
C ASP A 113 -3.10 10.36 -0.03
N LEU A 114 -2.16 11.28 -0.30
CA LEU A 114 -1.87 11.74 -1.66
C LEU A 114 -1.37 10.59 -2.56
N ILE A 115 -0.44 9.75 -2.10
CA ILE A 115 0.03 8.60 -2.87
C ILE A 115 -1.15 7.67 -3.17
N GLN A 116 -1.96 7.30 -2.19
CA GLN A 116 -3.11 6.42 -2.39
C GLN A 116 -4.11 7.02 -3.39
N MET A 117 -4.41 8.33 -3.29
CA MET A 117 -5.26 9.04 -4.25
C MET A 117 -4.68 8.99 -5.67
N LEU A 118 -3.37 9.22 -5.82
CA LEU A 118 -2.66 9.08 -7.10
C LEU A 118 -2.74 7.64 -7.64
N MET A 119 -2.66 6.63 -6.77
CA MET A 119 -2.77 5.22 -7.14
C MET A 119 -4.20 4.83 -7.55
N LEU A 120 -5.22 5.56 -7.13
CA LEU A 120 -6.63 5.27 -7.44
C LEU A 120 -7.21 6.14 -8.57
N ALA A 121 -6.55 7.24 -8.93
CA ALA A 121 -7.05 8.18 -9.92
C ALA A 121 -7.08 7.62 -11.36
N GLU A 122 -8.15 7.86 -12.10
CA GLU A 122 -8.25 7.58 -13.55
C GLU A 122 -7.57 8.73 -14.31
N LEU A 123 -6.49 8.43 -15.02
CA LEU A 123 -5.56 9.40 -15.60
C LEU A 123 -4.98 8.84 -16.91
N ASP A 124 -4.59 9.69 -17.84
CA ASP A 124 -3.95 9.27 -19.09
C ASP A 124 -2.68 8.46 -18.80
N PRO A 125 -2.42 7.35 -19.51
CA PRO A 125 -1.30 6.46 -19.22
C PRO A 125 0.06 7.14 -19.45
N PRO A 126 1.12 6.75 -18.71
CA PRO A 126 2.45 7.29 -18.89
C PRO A 126 3.09 6.91 -20.24
N MET A 127 4.09 7.69 -20.64
CA MET A 127 4.90 7.39 -21.82
C MET A 127 5.77 6.14 -21.58
N ASN A 128 6.17 5.49 -22.67
CA ASN A 128 7.07 4.32 -22.63
C ASN A 128 6.53 3.16 -21.78
N GLY A 129 5.21 3.09 -21.58
CA GLY A 129 4.52 1.94 -21.01
C GLY A 129 4.49 0.75 -21.97
N ASP A 130 4.29 -0.45 -21.42
CA ASP A 130 4.13 -1.67 -22.23
C ASP A 130 2.73 -1.77 -22.87
N GLY A 131 1.78 -0.95 -22.43
CA GLY A 131 0.39 -0.97 -22.88
C GLY A 131 -0.38 -2.22 -22.42
N GLN A 132 0.21 -3.03 -21.53
CA GLN A 132 -0.34 -4.29 -21.02
C GLN A 132 -0.75 -4.21 -19.54
N GLY A 133 -0.67 -3.01 -18.94
CA GLY A 133 -1.03 -2.80 -17.53
C GLY A 133 0.14 -2.92 -16.56
N GLY A 134 1.39 -2.87 -17.00
CA GLY A 134 2.54 -2.96 -16.10
C GLY A 134 2.62 -1.82 -15.08
N PHE A 135 2.15 -0.62 -15.41
CA PHE A 135 2.05 0.49 -14.45
C PHE A 135 0.81 0.35 -13.55
N LEU A 136 -0.32 -0.14 -14.08
CA LEU A 136 -1.49 -0.50 -13.27
C LEU A 136 -1.13 -1.50 -12.16
N LEU A 137 -0.38 -2.56 -12.49
CA LEU A 137 0.08 -3.55 -11.51
C LEU A 137 0.98 -2.93 -10.44
N ALA A 138 1.89 -2.01 -10.81
CA ALA A 138 2.73 -1.31 -9.85
C ALA A 138 1.92 -0.41 -8.90
N ARG A 139 0.82 0.19 -9.38
CA ARG A 139 -0.10 0.97 -8.54
C ARG A 139 -0.84 0.07 -7.55
N ILE A 140 -1.31 -1.10 -7.99
CA ILE A 140 -1.93 -2.11 -7.13
C ILE A 140 -0.92 -2.56 -6.07
N ASP A 141 0.29 -2.95 -6.46
CA ASP A 141 1.34 -3.39 -5.54
C ASP A 141 1.62 -2.30 -4.49
N ARG A 142 1.69 -1.02 -4.89
CA ARG A 142 1.87 0.07 -3.93
C ARG A 142 0.73 0.17 -2.91
N LEU A 143 -0.53 -0.01 -3.31
CA LEU A 143 -1.66 -0.06 -2.38
C LEU A 143 -1.55 -1.25 -1.41
N LEU A 144 -1.10 -2.42 -1.88
CA LEU A 144 -0.88 -3.61 -1.05
C LEU A 144 0.23 -3.38 -0.01
N SER A 145 1.28 -2.64 -0.36
CA SER A 145 2.34 -2.28 0.60
C SER A 145 1.82 -1.43 1.78
N PHE A 146 0.75 -0.66 1.58
CA PHE A 146 0.05 0.09 2.64
C PHE A 146 -1.04 -0.72 3.35
N GLY A 147 -1.21 -2.00 3.00
CA GLY A 147 -2.32 -2.82 3.51
C GLY A 147 -3.70 -2.32 3.07
N ALA A 148 -3.78 -1.47 2.04
CA ALA A 148 -5.02 -0.90 1.53
C ALA A 148 -5.70 -1.87 0.55
N LEU A 149 -6.09 -3.05 1.05
CA LEU A 149 -6.60 -4.16 0.23
C LEU A 149 -7.91 -3.82 -0.46
N GLU A 150 -8.83 -3.14 0.23
CA GLU A 150 -10.11 -2.71 -0.35
C GLU A 150 -9.88 -1.70 -1.48
N ALA A 151 -8.98 -0.74 -1.28
CA ALA A 151 -8.61 0.22 -2.32
C ALA A 151 -7.97 -0.48 -3.54
N ALA A 152 -7.09 -1.45 -3.31
CA ALA A 152 -6.52 -2.27 -4.37
C ALA A 152 -7.60 -3.08 -5.11
N GLN A 153 -8.58 -3.64 -4.40
CA GLN A 153 -9.71 -4.37 -4.97
C GLN A 153 -10.60 -3.47 -5.84
N GLU A 154 -10.83 -2.22 -5.43
CA GLU A 154 -11.58 -1.25 -6.25
C GLU A 154 -10.84 -0.95 -7.57
N LEU A 155 -9.52 -0.76 -7.52
CA LEU A 155 -8.72 -0.54 -8.72
C LEU A 155 -8.70 -1.76 -9.67
N VAL A 156 -8.60 -2.97 -9.11
CA VAL A 156 -8.73 -4.23 -9.87
C VAL A 156 -10.11 -4.32 -10.53
N THR A 157 -11.16 -3.96 -9.80
CA THR A 157 -12.55 -4.01 -10.30
C THR A 157 -12.75 -3.01 -11.43
N ALA A 158 -12.22 -1.79 -11.29
CA ALA A 158 -12.26 -0.76 -12.33
C ALA A 158 -11.52 -1.18 -13.61
N ALA A 159 -10.48 -2.01 -13.50
CA ALA A 159 -9.72 -2.53 -14.64
C ALA A 159 -10.49 -3.52 -15.53
N GLY A 160 -11.62 -4.06 -15.05
CA GLY A 160 -12.50 -4.90 -15.85
C GLY A 160 -11.98 -6.33 -16.02
N PRO A 161 -12.23 -7.01 -17.16
CA PRO A 161 -11.89 -8.42 -17.36
C PRO A 161 -10.40 -8.69 -17.11
N PRO A 162 -10.06 -9.63 -16.23
CA PRO A 162 -8.70 -9.77 -15.76
C PRO A 162 -7.78 -10.40 -16.82
N THR A 163 -6.64 -9.76 -17.08
CA THR A 163 -5.47 -10.43 -17.66
C THR A 163 -4.92 -11.44 -16.65
N PRO A 164 -4.07 -12.42 -17.06
CA PRO A 164 -3.50 -13.36 -16.11
C PRO A 164 -2.81 -12.68 -14.91
N ASP A 165 -1.98 -11.66 -15.14
CA ASP A 165 -1.26 -10.97 -14.06
C ASP A 165 -2.20 -10.15 -13.15
N LEU A 166 -3.21 -9.49 -13.73
CA LEU A 166 -4.24 -8.80 -12.95
C LEU A 166 -5.09 -9.79 -12.13
N PHE A 167 -5.40 -10.96 -12.70
CA PHE A 167 -6.07 -12.05 -11.98
C PHE A 167 -5.25 -12.52 -10.79
N ARG A 168 -3.92 -12.62 -10.92
CA ARG A 168 -3.05 -12.99 -9.79
C ARG A 168 -3.21 -12.03 -8.62
N ARG A 169 -3.18 -10.72 -8.89
CA ARG A 169 -3.41 -9.69 -7.86
C ARG A 169 -4.79 -9.75 -7.27
N ALA A 170 -5.81 -9.89 -8.11
CA ALA A 170 -7.19 -10.06 -7.66
C ALA A 170 -7.33 -11.28 -6.73
N PHE A 171 -6.65 -12.39 -7.06
CA PHE A 171 -6.68 -13.61 -6.27
C PHE A 171 -5.93 -13.47 -4.94
N ASP A 172 -4.72 -12.89 -4.94
CA ASP A 172 -3.95 -12.62 -3.72
C ASP A 172 -4.73 -11.68 -2.77
N ILE A 173 -5.35 -10.61 -3.31
CA ILE A 173 -6.23 -9.70 -2.55
C ILE A 173 -7.42 -10.45 -1.98
N ALA A 174 -8.10 -11.27 -2.79
CA ALA A 174 -9.26 -12.03 -2.35
C ALA A 174 -8.92 -13.01 -1.21
N LEU A 175 -7.77 -13.69 -1.30
CA LEU A 175 -7.26 -14.56 -0.23
C LEU A 175 -7.01 -13.76 1.04
N LEU A 176 -6.34 -12.61 0.98
CA LEU A 176 -6.09 -11.79 2.17
C LEU A 176 -7.37 -11.23 2.81
N LEU A 177 -8.36 -10.86 1.99
CA LEU A 177 -9.67 -10.38 2.46
C LEU A 177 -10.63 -11.49 2.91
N GLY A 178 -10.31 -12.77 2.67
CA GLY A 178 -11.21 -13.88 2.99
C GLY A 178 -12.42 -13.97 2.05
N THR A 179 -12.25 -13.54 0.80
CA THR A 179 -13.28 -13.51 -0.25
C THR A 179 -12.95 -14.47 -1.41
N GLU A 180 -12.10 -15.46 -1.14
CA GLU A 180 -11.54 -16.38 -2.13
C GLU A 180 -12.59 -17.22 -2.85
N ASP A 181 -13.77 -17.49 -2.27
CA ASP A 181 -14.82 -18.28 -2.91
C ASP A 181 -15.25 -17.68 -4.26
N ARG A 182 -15.39 -16.35 -4.30
CA ARG A 182 -15.72 -15.61 -5.53
C ARG A 182 -14.59 -15.69 -6.54
N ALA A 183 -13.35 -15.53 -6.08
CA ALA A 183 -12.17 -15.57 -6.93
C ALA A 183 -11.95 -16.99 -7.52
N CYS A 184 -12.16 -18.03 -6.71
CA CYS A 184 -12.10 -19.42 -7.15
C CYS A 184 -13.22 -19.77 -8.13
N ALA A 185 -14.44 -19.26 -7.94
CA ALA A 185 -15.51 -19.43 -8.91
C ALA A 185 -15.15 -18.79 -10.27
N ALA A 186 -14.59 -17.58 -10.27
CA ALA A 186 -14.12 -16.91 -11.48
C ALA A 186 -12.99 -17.71 -12.16
N GLN A 187 -12.04 -18.25 -11.39
CA GLN A 187 -10.98 -19.08 -11.92
C GLN A 187 -11.50 -20.36 -12.58
N ARG A 188 -12.45 -21.07 -11.94
CA ARG A 188 -13.05 -22.30 -12.48
C ARG A 188 -13.81 -22.02 -13.78
N ALA A 189 -14.48 -20.88 -13.88
CA ALA A 189 -15.15 -20.45 -15.10
C ALA A 189 -14.17 -20.10 -16.25
N SER A 190 -12.90 -19.84 -15.93
CA SER A 190 -11.88 -19.48 -16.93
C SER A 190 -10.51 -20.08 -16.58
N PRO A 191 -10.30 -21.40 -16.68
CA PRO A 191 -9.10 -22.07 -16.17
C PRO A 191 -7.75 -21.53 -16.71
N ARG A 192 -7.77 -20.89 -17.89
CA ARG A 192 -6.58 -20.28 -18.52
C ARG A 192 -6.03 -19.06 -17.79
N ILE A 193 -6.80 -18.45 -16.86
CA ILE A 193 -6.34 -17.29 -16.07
C ILE A 193 -5.67 -17.70 -14.76
N SER A 194 -5.59 -19.01 -14.46
CA SER A 194 -5.04 -19.52 -13.20
C SER A 194 -3.62 -19.02 -12.94
N PRO A 195 -3.32 -18.43 -11.77
CA PRO A 195 -2.00 -17.89 -11.43
C PRO A 195 -0.89 -18.95 -11.47
N THR A 196 -1.18 -20.08 -10.82
CA THR A 196 -0.29 -21.21 -10.55
C THR A 196 -1.11 -22.51 -10.54
N LEU A 197 -0.44 -23.68 -10.55
CA LEU A 197 -1.10 -24.96 -10.36
C LEU A 197 -1.64 -25.11 -8.93
N SER A 198 -0.90 -24.63 -7.92
CA SER A 198 -1.34 -24.63 -6.51
C SER A 198 -2.65 -23.87 -6.32
N ALA A 199 -2.80 -22.69 -6.93
CA ALA A 199 -4.06 -21.93 -6.90
C ALA A 199 -5.22 -22.68 -7.57
N ARG A 200 -4.95 -23.38 -8.69
CA ARG A 200 -5.94 -24.24 -9.34
C ARG A 200 -6.39 -25.40 -8.47
N ILE A 201 -5.44 -26.10 -7.85
CA ILE A 201 -5.72 -27.22 -6.96
C ILE A 201 -6.56 -26.72 -5.78
N PHE A 202 -6.16 -25.60 -5.16
CA PHE A 202 -6.90 -24.95 -4.09
C PHE A 202 -8.34 -24.62 -4.50
N CYS A 203 -8.53 -23.98 -5.66
CA CYS A 203 -9.86 -23.59 -6.14
C CYS A 203 -10.74 -24.75 -6.63
N LEU A 204 -10.16 -25.86 -7.09
CA LEU A 204 -10.91 -27.08 -7.40
C LEU A 204 -11.45 -27.71 -6.12
N ALA A 205 -10.59 -27.89 -5.11
CA ALA A 205 -10.96 -28.42 -3.81
C ALA A 205 -11.97 -27.54 -3.06
N ARG A 206 -11.76 -26.21 -3.00
CA ARG A 206 -12.76 -25.25 -2.49
C ARG A 206 -14.10 -25.32 -3.24
N GLY A 207 -14.08 -25.74 -4.50
CA GLY A 207 -15.27 -25.95 -5.33
C GLY A 207 -15.97 -27.29 -5.12
N GLY A 208 -15.42 -28.17 -4.27
CA GLY A 208 -15.91 -29.52 -4.02
C GLY A 208 -15.46 -30.57 -5.06
N ASP A 209 -14.63 -30.20 -6.04
CA ASP A 209 -14.09 -31.13 -7.03
C ASP A 209 -12.75 -31.71 -6.55
N TRP A 210 -12.82 -32.48 -5.46
CA TRP A 210 -11.66 -33.10 -4.80
C TRP A 210 -10.92 -34.05 -5.72
N GLY A 211 -11.65 -34.81 -6.54
CA GLY A 211 -11.05 -35.74 -7.52
C GLY A 211 -10.23 -35.02 -8.58
N ALA A 212 -10.73 -33.90 -9.12
CA ALA A 212 -9.94 -33.11 -10.06
C ALA A 212 -8.75 -32.43 -9.37
N ALA A 213 -8.89 -31.98 -8.11
CA ALA A 213 -7.80 -31.40 -7.34
C ALA A 213 -6.67 -32.42 -7.13
N GLU A 214 -7.01 -33.63 -6.71
CA GLU A 214 -6.07 -34.73 -6.48
C GLU A 214 -5.35 -35.15 -7.77
N LEU A 215 -6.10 -35.36 -8.87
CA LEU A 215 -5.51 -35.68 -10.16
C LEU A 215 -4.57 -34.57 -10.65
N THR A 216 -4.97 -33.32 -10.48
CA THR A 216 -4.14 -32.16 -10.86
C THR A 216 -2.86 -32.12 -10.04
N LEU A 217 -2.94 -32.36 -8.72
CA LEU A 217 -1.77 -32.41 -7.83
C LEU A 217 -0.82 -33.55 -8.19
N ALA A 218 -1.33 -34.77 -8.37
CA ALA A 218 -0.53 -35.93 -8.74
C ALA A 218 0.19 -35.72 -10.08
N THR A 219 -0.50 -35.12 -11.06
CA THR A 219 0.09 -34.78 -12.36
C THR A 219 1.17 -33.71 -12.22
N ALA A 220 0.91 -32.66 -11.42
CA ALA A 220 1.85 -31.58 -11.19
C ALA A 220 3.12 -32.05 -10.48
N GLN A 221 2.97 -32.93 -9.48
CA GLN A 221 4.08 -33.57 -8.78
C GLN A 221 4.91 -34.46 -9.72
N ALA A 222 4.26 -35.33 -10.50
CA ALA A 222 4.95 -36.21 -11.44
C ALA A 222 5.77 -35.45 -12.51
N LEU A 223 5.32 -34.25 -12.88
CA LEU A 223 6.00 -33.37 -13.84
C LEU A 223 7.01 -32.41 -13.18
N GLY A 224 7.14 -32.41 -11.85
CA GLY A 224 8.02 -31.50 -11.11
C GLY A 224 7.63 -30.02 -11.27
N HIS A 225 6.33 -29.72 -11.40
CA HIS A 225 5.81 -28.36 -11.58
C HIS A 225 5.39 -27.67 -10.27
N VAL A 226 5.43 -28.38 -9.15
CA VAL A 226 5.10 -27.90 -7.80
C VAL A 226 6.21 -28.39 -6.87
N ALA A 227 6.68 -27.54 -5.97
CA ALA A 227 7.76 -27.90 -5.03
C ALA A 227 7.26 -28.93 -4.00
N ASP A 228 8.17 -29.76 -3.47
CA ASP A 228 7.78 -30.84 -2.54
C ASP A 228 7.09 -30.29 -1.28
N GLU A 229 7.51 -29.13 -0.78
CA GLU A 229 6.89 -28.46 0.35
C GLU A 229 5.44 -28.00 0.03
N GLU A 230 5.22 -27.50 -1.19
CA GLU A 230 3.87 -27.14 -1.66
C GLU A 230 2.98 -28.37 -1.85
N VAL A 231 3.55 -29.50 -2.31
CA VAL A 231 2.82 -30.76 -2.43
C VAL A 231 2.33 -31.22 -1.07
N GLN A 232 3.16 -31.18 -0.01
CA GLN A 232 2.79 -31.64 1.32
C GLN A 232 1.57 -30.87 1.87
N VAL A 233 1.61 -29.53 1.82
CA VAL A 233 0.48 -28.72 2.32
C VAL A 233 -0.78 -28.93 1.48
N LEU A 234 -0.67 -29.09 0.16
CA LEU A 234 -1.82 -29.37 -0.71
C LEU A 234 -2.39 -30.77 -0.48
N GLN A 235 -1.57 -31.78 -0.20
CA GLN A 235 -2.04 -33.13 0.12
C GLN A 235 -2.84 -33.14 1.42
N ARG A 236 -2.33 -32.48 2.47
CA ARG A 236 -3.05 -32.31 3.75
C ARG A 236 -4.36 -31.54 3.58
N PHE A 237 -4.37 -30.53 2.70
CA PHE A 237 -5.57 -29.76 2.40
C PHE A 237 -6.65 -30.57 1.66
N ILE A 238 -6.27 -31.46 0.73
CA ILE A 238 -7.23 -32.25 -0.07
C ILE A 238 -7.73 -33.49 0.69
N ARG A 239 -6.87 -34.13 1.48
CA ARG A 239 -7.15 -35.40 2.17
C ARG A 239 -6.76 -35.31 3.65
N PRO A 240 -7.38 -34.43 4.44
CA PRO A 240 -6.97 -34.20 5.83
C PRO A 240 -6.97 -35.48 6.67
N GLU A 241 -7.88 -36.41 6.42
CA GLU A 241 -8.03 -37.68 7.15
C GLU A 241 -6.81 -38.59 7.01
N ALA A 242 -6.05 -38.46 5.90
CA ALA A 242 -4.87 -39.27 5.66
C ALA A 242 -3.64 -38.80 6.44
N TYR A 243 -3.71 -37.62 7.07
CA TYR A 243 -2.56 -36.94 7.68
C TYR A 243 -2.83 -36.49 9.13
N GLU A 244 -3.91 -36.94 9.77
CA GLU A 244 -4.30 -36.53 11.13
C GLU A 244 -3.24 -36.83 12.21
N GLU A 245 -2.47 -37.92 12.02
CA GLU A 245 -1.45 -38.38 12.97
C GLU A 245 -0.03 -37.91 12.62
N GLU A 246 0.14 -37.12 11.55
CA GLU A 246 1.47 -36.62 11.18
C GLU A 246 1.88 -35.39 12.00
N ASP A 247 3.20 -35.21 12.13
CA ASP A 247 3.76 -34.01 12.74
C ASP A 247 3.36 -32.75 11.95
N PRO A 248 3.22 -31.58 12.60
CA PRO A 248 2.94 -30.31 11.92
C PRO A 248 3.98 -29.99 10.85
N LEU A 249 3.55 -29.37 9.75
CA LEU A 249 4.47 -28.93 8.71
C LEU A 249 5.35 -27.79 9.22
N PRO A 250 6.63 -27.74 8.78
CA PRO A 250 7.43 -26.55 9.00
C PRO A 250 6.75 -25.35 8.29
N PRO A 251 6.80 -24.14 8.89
CA PRO A 251 6.30 -22.95 8.23
C PRO A 251 7.13 -22.67 6.96
N PRO A 252 6.51 -22.13 5.90
CA PRO A 252 7.22 -21.87 4.66
C PRO A 252 8.22 -20.73 4.86
N ALA A 253 9.34 -20.78 4.14
CA ALA A 253 10.36 -19.72 4.20
C ALA A 253 9.83 -18.34 3.78
N ARG A 254 8.83 -18.31 2.90
CA ARG A 254 8.08 -17.10 2.51
C ARG A 254 6.59 -17.39 2.58
N VAL A 255 5.87 -16.60 3.35
CA VAL A 255 4.42 -16.72 3.47
C VAL A 255 3.75 -15.98 2.32
N THR A 256 3.06 -16.72 1.45
CA THR A 256 2.17 -16.15 0.43
C THR A 256 0.72 -16.11 0.94
N PRO A 257 -0.18 -15.31 0.33
CA PRO A 257 -1.61 -15.33 0.66
C PRO A 257 -2.23 -16.73 0.53
N LEU A 258 -1.78 -17.51 -0.46
CA LEU A 258 -2.25 -18.88 -0.65
C LEU A 258 -1.75 -19.79 0.47
N ASN A 259 -0.48 -19.67 0.89
CA ASN A 259 0.02 -20.42 2.03
C ASN A 259 -0.75 -20.08 3.30
N LEU A 260 -1.05 -18.79 3.56
CA LEU A 260 -1.86 -18.39 4.70
C LEU A 260 -3.17 -19.18 4.77
N ARG A 261 -3.94 -19.19 3.67
CA ARG A 261 -5.23 -19.90 3.60
C ARG A 261 -5.12 -21.42 3.63
N LEU A 262 -4.05 -21.98 3.05
CA LEU A 262 -3.82 -23.42 3.10
C LEU A 262 -3.49 -23.89 4.52
N TYR A 263 -2.57 -23.20 5.21
CA TYR A 263 -2.18 -23.53 6.58
C TYR A 263 -3.33 -23.31 7.57
N GLU A 264 -4.13 -22.25 7.41
CA GLU A 264 -5.38 -22.07 8.16
C GLU A 264 -6.35 -23.24 7.95
N ALA A 265 -6.52 -23.70 6.71
CA ALA A 265 -7.47 -24.77 6.38
C ALA A 265 -7.08 -26.15 6.95
N ILE A 266 -5.79 -26.41 7.14
CA ILE A 266 -5.29 -27.65 7.76
C ILE A 266 -5.14 -27.55 9.28
N GLY A 267 -5.53 -26.43 9.91
CA GLY A 267 -5.43 -26.23 11.35
C GLY A 267 -4.03 -25.86 11.87
N GLU A 268 -3.10 -25.52 10.97
CA GLU A 268 -1.72 -25.14 11.27
C GLU A 268 -1.48 -23.64 10.99
N ALA A 269 -2.41 -22.79 11.41
CA ALA A 269 -2.45 -21.37 11.04
C ALA A 269 -1.11 -20.63 11.26
N LEU A 270 -0.66 -19.92 10.23
CA LEU A 270 0.56 -19.13 10.27
C LEU A 270 0.33 -17.83 11.06
N SER A 271 1.33 -17.40 11.82
CA SER A 271 1.25 -16.11 12.52
C SER A 271 1.39 -14.95 11.54
N PRO A 272 0.47 -13.96 11.57
CA PRO A 272 0.64 -12.70 10.82
C PRO A 272 1.70 -11.77 11.42
N ALA A 273 2.26 -12.11 12.59
CA ALA A 273 3.31 -11.32 13.22
C ALA A 273 4.60 -11.37 12.39
N GLY A 274 5.20 -10.21 12.13
CA GLY A 274 6.40 -10.09 11.29
C GLY A 274 6.14 -10.23 9.78
N GLN A 275 4.92 -10.53 9.36
CA GLN A 275 4.53 -10.52 7.96
C GLN A 275 4.31 -9.09 7.44
N PRO A 276 4.38 -8.90 6.11
CA PRO A 276 3.99 -7.66 5.47
C PRO A 276 2.61 -7.19 5.91
N LEU A 277 2.42 -5.88 5.96
CA LEU A 277 1.22 -5.25 6.53
C LEU A 277 -0.10 -5.78 5.96
N ALA A 278 -0.13 -6.12 4.68
CA ALA A 278 -1.30 -6.71 4.01
C ALA A 278 -1.86 -7.96 4.72
N PHE A 279 -1.02 -8.76 5.38
CA PHE A 279 -1.45 -9.94 6.13
C PHE A 279 -2.18 -9.62 7.43
N ALA A 280 -2.09 -8.38 7.93
CA ALA A 280 -2.80 -7.94 9.13
C ALA A 280 -4.33 -8.04 8.99
N HIS A 281 -4.86 -8.07 7.77
CA HIS A 281 -6.29 -8.27 7.52
C HIS A 281 -6.80 -9.63 8.02
N GLY A 282 -5.97 -10.68 8.02
CA GLY A 282 -6.34 -12.00 8.55
C GLY A 282 -6.70 -11.95 10.05
N ASP A 283 -6.12 -11.01 10.80
CA ASP A 283 -6.40 -10.83 12.22
C ASP A 283 -7.67 -10.02 12.49
N LEU A 284 -8.32 -9.41 11.49
CA LEU A 284 -9.53 -8.59 11.67
C LEU A 284 -10.82 -9.43 11.76
N THR A 285 -10.73 -10.75 11.66
CA THR A 285 -11.90 -11.63 11.68
C THR A 285 -12.44 -11.80 13.12
N PRO A 286 -13.76 -12.04 13.29
CA PRO A 286 -14.35 -12.32 14.60
C PRO A 286 -13.80 -13.57 15.30
N ALA A 287 -13.19 -14.49 14.55
CA ALA A 287 -12.58 -15.70 15.08
C ALA A 287 -11.25 -15.41 15.81
N THR A 288 -10.55 -14.36 15.41
CA THR A 288 -9.31 -13.90 16.05
C THR A 288 -9.59 -13.29 17.42
N GLY A 289 -8.68 -13.49 18.38
CA GLY A 289 -8.80 -12.88 19.70
C GLY A 289 -8.82 -11.34 19.61
N TRP A 290 -9.70 -10.69 20.38
CA TRP A 290 -9.93 -9.23 20.31
C TRP A 290 -8.66 -8.38 20.46
N LYS A 291 -7.69 -8.81 21.26
CA LYS A 291 -6.39 -8.13 21.37
C LYS A 291 -5.66 -8.08 20.02
N ALA A 292 -5.56 -9.21 19.32
CA ALA A 292 -4.89 -9.30 18.03
C ALA A 292 -5.66 -8.54 16.93
N GLN A 293 -7.00 -8.57 16.96
CA GLN A 293 -7.83 -7.72 16.09
C GLN A 293 -7.49 -6.24 16.25
N ILE A 294 -7.38 -5.77 17.49
CA ILE A 294 -7.03 -4.37 17.77
C ILE A 294 -5.61 -4.05 17.30
N GLU A 295 -4.62 -4.87 17.64
CA GLU A 295 -3.22 -4.64 17.22
C GLU A 295 -3.09 -4.62 15.68
N ALA A 296 -3.81 -5.49 14.97
CA ALA A 296 -3.88 -5.46 13.52
C ALA A 296 -4.55 -4.18 12.99
N ALA A 297 -5.69 -3.80 13.54
CA ALA A 297 -6.41 -2.60 13.16
C ALA A 297 -5.59 -1.32 13.43
N GLU A 298 -4.82 -1.26 14.51
CA GLU A 298 -3.91 -0.15 14.80
C GLU A 298 -2.82 -0.01 13.72
N ARG A 299 -2.16 -1.12 13.36
CA ARG A 299 -1.13 -1.12 12.31
C ARG A 299 -1.69 -0.69 10.95
N LEU A 300 -2.87 -1.18 10.60
CA LEU A 300 -3.55 -0.85 9.34
C LEU A 300 -4.08 0.59 9.34
N ALA A 301 -4.67 1.07 10.43
CA ALA A 301 -5.17 2.45 10.52
C ALA A 301 -4.01 3.46 10.48
N ARG A 302 -2.88 3.16 11.13
CA ARG A 302 -1.68 4.00 11.09
C ARG A 302 -1.21 4.26 9.66
N THR A 303 -1.35 3.27 8.79
CA THR A 303 -0.90 3.26 7.39
C THR A 303 -2.00 3.63 6.38
N GLY A 304 -3.23 3.89 6.85
CA GLY A 304 -4.37 4.15 5.98
C GLY A 304 -4.84 2.91 5.22
N GLY A 305 -4.51 1.70 5.69
CA GLY A 305 -4.99 0.44 5.14
C GLY A 305 -6.45 0.13 5.50
N ILE A 306 -6.96 0.70 6.60
CA ILE A 306 -8.39 0.68 6.95
C ILE A 306 -8.89 2.07 7.33
N ALA A 307 -10.20 2.28 7.22
CA ALA A 307 -10.82 3.53 7.65
C ALA A 307 -10.69 3.71 9.18
N PRO A 308 -10.41 4.92 9.70
CA PRO A 308 -10.29 5.17 11.14
C PRO A 308 -11.50 4.70 11.94
N ALA A 309 -12.72 4.87 11.40
CA ALA A 309 -13.96 4.43 12.03
C ALA A 309 -13.98 2.92 12.33
N GLN A 310 -13.30 2.08 11.54
CA GLN A 310 -13.22 0.64 11.81
C GLN A 310 -12.40 0.35 13.07
N LEU A 311 -11.25 1.00 13.25
CA LEU A 311 -10.44 0.90 14.47
C LEU A 311 -11.23 1.37 15.70
N PHE A 312 -11.85 2.54 15.63
CA PHE A 312 -12.55 3.09 16.80
C PHE A 312 -13.80 2.29 17.18
N ARG A 313 -14.49 1.66 16.20
CA ARG A 313 -15.52 0.66 16.50
C ARG A 313 -14.96 -0.49 17.34
N LEU A 314 -13.80 -1.06 16.98
CA LEU A 314 -13.16 -2.15 17.75
C LEU A 314 -12.80 -1.72 19.17
N TYR A 315 -12.29 -0.49 19.37
CA TYR A 315 -12.03 0.04 20.70
C TYR A 315 -13.30 0.18 21.55
N THR A 316 -14.44 0.44 20.95
CA THR A 316 -15.71 0.64 21.68
C THR A 316 -16.57 -0.61 21.84
N GLU A 317 -16.20 -1.72 21.18
CA GLU A 317 -17.06 -2.92 21.08
C GLU A 317 -17.33 -3.57 22.44
N ARG A 318 -16.32 -3.63 23.32
CA ARG A 318 -16.39 -4.33 24.61
C ARG A 318 -15.64 -3.56 25.68
N ARG A 319 -15.91 -3.84 26.95
CA ARG A 319 -15.10 -3.30 28.05
C ARG A 319 -13.68 -3.87 27.99
N ALA A 320 -12.67 -3.03 28.22
CA ALA A 320 -11.28 -3.47 28.29
C ALA A 320 -11.09 -4.69 29.21
N ALA A 321 -10.43 -5.72 28.70
CA ALA A 321 -10.31 -7.01 29.38
C ALA A 321 -9.26 -7.01 30.51
N ALA A 322 -8.26 -6.13 30.44
CA ALA A 322 -7.23 -5.98 31.47
C ALA A 322 -6.73 -4.53 31.55
N SER A 323 -5.64 -4.30 32.27
CA SER A 323 -4.91 -3.03 32.35
C SER A 323 -3.59 -3.11 31.57
N GLY A 324 -3.15 -2.01 30.96
CA GLY A 324 -1.85 -1.91 30.28
C GLY A 324 -1.90 -2.26 28.78
N GLY A 325 -0.90 -1.76 28.04
CA GLY A 325 -0.75 -1.99 26.59
C GLY A 325 -1.99 -1.54 25.80
N VAL A 326 -2.45 -2.41 24.89
CA VAL A 326 -3.69 -2.23 24.10
C VAL A 326 -4.88 -1.80 24.97
N TRP A 327 -5.00 -2.36 26.18
CA TRP A 327 -6.14 -2.08 27.03
C TRP A 327 -6.13 -0.67 27.63
N SER A 328 -4.96 -0.05 27.81
CA SER A 328 -4.88 1.36 28.21
C SER A 328 -5.46 2.27 27.13
N ARG A 329 -5.11 2.01 25.86
CA ARG A 329 -5.67 2.71 24.70
C ARG A 329 -7.18 2.57 24.60
N VAL A 330 -7.69 1.33 24.70
CA VAL A 330 -9.13 1.03 24.73
C VAL A 330 -9.83 1.82 25.84
N GLN A 331 -9.30 1.80 27.07
CA GLN A 331 -9.91 2.54 28.17
C GLN A 331 -9.87 4.05 27.97
N ALA A 332 -8.77 4.59 27.44
CA ALA A 332 -8.64 6.02 27.20
C ALA A 332 -9.67 6.52 26.17
N VAL A 333 -9.81 5.81 25.06
CA VAL A 333 -10.81 6.10 24.02
C VAL A 333 -12.23 5.97 24.58
N GLN A 334 -12.54 4.90 25.31
CA GLN A 334 -13.88 4.72 25.91
C GLN A 334 -14.24 5.80 26.92
N ARG A 335 -13.28 6.23 27.77
CA ARG A 335 -13.49 7.34 28.70
C ARG A 335 -13.75 8.64 27.95
N PHE A 336 -12.98 8.88 26.90
CA PHE A 336 -13.13 10.07 26.07
C PHE A 336 -14.50 10.10 25.39
N GLU A 337 -14.89 9.02 24.75
CA GLU A 337 -16.18 8.89 24.09
C GLU A 337 -17.35 9.04 25.06
N LYS A 338 -17.27 8.45 26.25
CA LYS A 338 -18.28 8.62 27.29
C LYS A 338 -18.40 10.09 27.72
N ALA A 339 -17.28 10.80 27.87
CA ALA A 339 -17.29 12.21 28.25
C ALA A 339 -17.85 13.11 27.15
N LEU A 340 -17.52 12.84 25.88
CA LEU A 340 -18.13 13.51 24.73
C LEU A 340 -19.64 13.28 24.68
N SER A 341 -20.10 12.03 24.84
CA SER A 341 -21.53 11.69 24.81
C SER A 341 -22.31 12.27 26.00
N ALA A 342 -21.64 12.48 27.14
CA ALA A 342 -22.24 13.14 28.30
C ALA A 342 -22.23 14.68 28.21
N ALA A 343 -21.64 15.27 27.16
CA ALA A 343 -21.44 16.71 27.02
C ALA A 343 -20.80 17.37 28.26
N ASP A 344 -19.81 16.69 28.87
CA ASP A 344 -19.11 17.14 30.08
C ASP A 344 -17.70 17.67 29.70
N PRO A 345 -17.50 19.00 29.58
CA PRO A 345 -16.27 19.55 29.04
C PRO A 345 -15.02 19.28 29.90
N GLU A 346 -15.19 19.28 31.22
CA GLU A 346 -14.09 19.04 32.16
C GLU A 346 -13.62 17.59 32.10
N LYS A 347 -14.57 16.63 32.09
CA LYS A 347 -14.22 15.22 31.91
C LYS A 347 -13.68 14.94 30.51
N ALA A 348 -14.22 15.60 29.48
CA ALA A 348 -13.76 15.45 28.11
C ALA A 348 -12.32 15.97 27.95
N ALA A 349 -11.99 17.11 28.57
CA ALA A 349 -10.64 17.66 28.59
C ALA A 349 -9.62 16.70 29.21
N ALA A 350 -9.91 16.17 30.41
CA ALA A 350 -9.03 15.21 31.07
C ALA A 350 -8.87 13.91 30.25
N ALA A 351 -9.97 13.38 29.71
CA ALA A 351 -9.95 12.16 28.91
C ALA A 351 -9.26 12.35 27.55
N LEU A 352 -9.40 13.51 26.91
CA LEU A 352 -8.74 13.85 25.65
C LEU A 352 -7.22 13.82 25.82
N LYS A 353 -6.70 14.41 26.90
CA LYS A 353 -5.26 14.40 27.19
C LYS A 353 -4.72 12.97 27.28
N THR A 354 -5.40 12.10 28.03
CA THR A 354 -5.00 10.68 28.15
C THR A 354 -5.12 9.95 26.81
N ALA A 355 -6.22 10.12 26.08
CA ALA A 355 -6.42 9.49 24.78
C ALA A 355 -5.35 9.94 23.76
N TRP A 356 -5.02 11.23 23.75
CA TRP A 356 -3.97 11.78 22.89
C TRP A 356 -2.62 11.12 23.15
N THR A 357 -2.17 11.04 24.41
CA THR A 357 -0.89 10.39 24.75
C THR A 357 -0.86 8.93 24.31
N GLU A 358 -1.96 8.21 24.54
CA GLU A 358 -2.11 6.80 24.13
C GLU A 358 -2.08 6.63 22.60
N MET A 359 -2.72 7.52 21.85
CA MET A 359 -2.70 7.49 20.39
C MET A 359 -1.34 7.90 19.82
N ALA A 360 -0.71 8.93 20.38
CA ALA A 360 0.62 9.38 19.97
C ALA A 360 1.68 8.29 20.16
N SER A 361 1.58 7.49 21.24
CA SER A 361 2.49 6.37 21.49
C SER A 361 2.48 5.28 20.41
N MET A 362 1.43 5.24 19.58
CA MET A 362 1.24 4.28 18.49
C MET A 362 1.16 4.96 17.12
N GLU A 363 1.43 6.27 17.03
CA GLU A 363 1.30 7.10 15.82
C GLU A 363 -0.12 7.11 15.21
N LEU A 364 -1.14 7.05 16.06
CA LEU A 364 -2.56 7.04 15.70
C LEU A 364 -3.23 8.41 15.81
N GLU A 365 -2.46 9.50 15.90
CA GLU A 365 -2.97 10.84 16.11
C GLU A 365 -3.90 11.30 14.98
N VAL A 366 -3.51 11.02 13.73
CA VAL A 366 -4.30 11.41 12.54
C VAL A 366 -5.58 10.56 12.42
N PRO A 367 -5.56 9.22 12.52
CA PRO A 367 -6.79 8.44 12.60
C PRO A 367 -7.73 8.90 13.73
N PHE A 368 -7.18 9.19 14.91
CA PHE A 368 -7.95 9.70 16.04
C PHE A 368 -8.57 11.07 15.73
N ALA A 369 -7.80 11.96 15.11
CA ALA A 369 -8.29 13.26 14.67
C ALA A 369 -9.41 13.15 13.64
N GLU A 370 -9.23 12.35 12.59
CA GLU A 370 -10.24 12.15 11.54
C GLU A 370 -11.54 11.55 12.11
N HIS A 371 -11.46 10.68 13.13
CA HIS A 371 -12.65 10.08 13.72
C HIS A 371 -13.43 11.02 14.65
N TYR A 372 -12.73 11.85 15.45
CA TYR A 372 -13.37 12.65 16.50
C TYR A 372 -13.49 14.16 16.19
N ALA A 373 -12.90 14.68 15.11
CA ALA A 373 -12.84 16.13 14.82
C ALA A 373 -14.21 16.83 14.88
N SER A 374 -15.25 16.26 14.25
CA SER A 374 -16.58 16.88 14.21
C SER A 374 -17.20 16.96 15.62
N ARG A 375 -17.08 15.89 16.41
CA ARG A 375 -17.60 15.85 17.80
C ARG A 375 -16.81 16.79 18.72
N ILE A 376 -15.52 16.96 18.46
CA ILE A 376 -14.66 17.89 19.20
C ILE A 376 -15.07 19.33 18.90
N ARG A 377 -15.46 19.65 17.65
CA ARG A 377 -15.95 20.98 17.28
C ARG A 377 -17.24 21.38 18.03
N GLU A 378 -18.13 20.42 18.28
CA GLU A 378 -19.42 20.67 18.95
C GLU A 378 -19.27 20.93 20.47
N MET A 379 -18.13 20.56 21.06
CA MET A 379 -17.88 20.70 22.50
C MET A 379 -17.29 22.09 22.84
N SER A 380 -17.77 22.68 23.94
CA SER A 380 -17.18 23.91 24.50
C SER A 380 -16.00 23.58 25.42
N TRP A 381 -14.78 23.59 24.88
CA TRP A 381 -13.57 23.20 25.62
C TRP A 381 -13.18 24.22 26.71
N PRO A 382 -12.76 23.75 27.91
CA PRO A 382 -12.12 24.60 28.91
C PRO A 382 -10.89 25.30 28.33
N GLY A 383 -10.62 26.53 28.78
CA GLY A 383 -9.47 27.31 28.32
C GLY A 383 -8.11 26.66 28.65
N GLY A 384 -7.04 27.18 28.04
CA GLY A 384 -5.68 26.68 28.23
C GLY A 384 -5.39 25.42 27.41
N GLU A 385 -4.58 24.52 27.97
CA GLU A 385 -4.08 23.30 27.30
C GLU A 385 -5.19 22.45 26.63
N PRO A 386 -6.37 22.20 27.24
CA PRO A 386 -7.41 21.39 26.59
C PRO A 386 -7.94 21.99 25.30
N ARG A 387 -8.16 23.32 25.27
CA ARG A 387 -8.60 24.03 24.06
C ARG A 387 -7.53 24.02 22.98
N GLU A 388 -6.27 24.14 23.34
CA GLU A 388 -5.15 24.04 22.40
C GLU A 388 -5.03 22.65 21.78
N LEU A 389 -5.17 21.60 22.60
CA LEU A 389 -5.13 20.22 22.14
C LEU A 389 -6.31 19.90 21.21
N ALA A 390 -7.52 20.32 21.56
CA ALA A 390 -8.71 20.16 20.72
C ALA A 390 -8.55 20.87 19.37
N PHE A 391 -7.95 22.07 19.37
CA PHE A 391 -7.64 22.83 18.15
C PHE A 391 -6.60 22.11 17.27
N ARG A 392 -5.46 21.67 17.85
CA ARG A 392 -4.43 20.90 17.12
C ARG A 392 -4.98 19.62 16.51
N LEU A 393 -5.84 18.90 17.24
CA LEU A 393 -6.47 17.70 16.73
C LEU A 393 -7.35 18.01 15.51
N ARG A 394 -8.17 19.06 15.55
CA ARG A 394 -8.97 19.44 14.38
C ARG A 394 -8.12 19.80 13.16
N LEU A 395 -6.96 20.41 13.36
CA LEU A 395 -6.00 20.69 12.28
C LEU A 395 -5.39 19.44 11.63
N LEU A 396 -5.40 18.30 12.31
CA LEU A 396 -4.93 17.03 11.75
C LEU A 396 -5.99 16.29 10.92
N SER A 397 -7.24 16.77 10.91
CA SER A 397 -8.35 16.13 10.22
C SER A 397 -8.61 16.69 8.81
N THR A 398 -9.57 16.10 8.09
CA THR A 398 -10.13 16.63 6.85
C THR A 398 -10.81 18.00 7.01
N GLU A 399 -11.23 18.37 8.22
CA GLU A 399 -11.85 19.66 8.55
C GLU A 399 -10.84 20.78 8.86
N PHE A 400 -9.53 20.54 8.68
CA PHE A 400 -8.48 21.50 9.04
C PHE A 400 -8.67 22.91 8.45
N ALA A 401 -9.27 23.02 7.26
CA ALA A 401 -9.45 24.28 6.55
C ALA A 401 -10.71 25.06 6.97
N THR A 402 -11.59 24.48 7.80
CA THR A 402 -12.87 25.10 8.20
C THR A 402 -12.84 25.67 9.61
N ILE A 403 -11.66 25.96 10.14
CA ILE A 403 -11.51 26.54 11.48
C ILE A 403 -11.88 28.02 11.47
N LEU A 404 -12.77 28.39 12.39
CA LEU A 404 -13.26 29.76 12.53
C LEU A 404 -12.31 30.58 13.42
N PRO A 405 -12.16 31.90 13.19
CA PRO A 405 -11.26 32.76 13.98
C PRO A 405 -11.48 32.68 15.50
N GLU A 406 -12.74 32.58 15.94
CA GLU A 406 -13.13 32.44 17.34
C GLU A 406 -12.75 31.10 17.96
N GLU A 407 -12.53 30.06 17.15
CA GLU A 407 -12.11 28.74 17.60
C GLU A 407 -10.60 28.70 17.91
N VAL A 408 -9.83 29.63 17.34
CA VAL A 408 -8.36 29.70 17.50
C VAL A 408 -8.00 30.09 18.94
N PRO A 409 -7.21 29.26 19.67
CA PRO A 409 -6.67 29.63 20.97
C PRO A 409 -5.82 30.92 20.92
N PRO A 410 -5.79 31.72 22.00
CA PRO A 410 -5.04 32.98 22.04
C PRO A 410 -3.53 32.75 22.24
N SER A 411 -2.87 32.10 21.28
CA SER A 411 -1.42 31.89 21.25
C SER A 411 -0.83 32.14 19.85
N GLU A 412 0.43 32.59 19.79
CA GLU A 412 1.10 32.87 18.52
C GLU A 412 1.23 31.60 17.65
N GLU A 413 1.50 30.46 18.28
CA GLU A 413 1.57 29.17 17.60
C GLU A 413 0.22 28.78 17.00
N ALA A 414 -0.88 28.90 17.76
CA ALA A 414 -2.22 28.59 17.26
C ALA A 414 -2.62 29.50 16.10
N ALA A 415 -2.31 30.80 16.20
CA ALA A 415 -2.55 31.75 15.11
C ALA A 415 -1.72 31.42 13.86
N PHE A 416 -0.45 31.00 14.02
CA PHE A 416 0.38 30.54 12.91
C PHE A 416 -0.19 29.28 12.23
N LEU A 417 -0.58 28.27 13.02
CA LEU A 417 -1.17 27.03 12.51
C LEU A 417 -2.51 27.28 11.80
N ALA A 418 -3.37 28.14 12.34
CA ALA A 418 -4.62 28.55 11.69
C ALA A 418 -4.35 29.28 10.36
N GLY A 419 -3.36 30.16 10.32
CA GLY A 419 -2.91 30.82 9.10
C GLY A 419 -2.44 29.80 8.05
N LEU A 420 -1.59 28.86 8.46
CA LEU A 420 -1.09 27.78 7.59
C LEU A 420 -2.22 26.90 7.04
N ALA A 421 -3.22 26.56 7.85
CA ALA A 421 -4.41 25.83 7.40
C ALA A 421 -5.15 26.57 6.27
N GLN A 422 -5.15 27.90 6.30
CA GLN A 422 -5.72 28.77 5.26
C GLN A 422 -4.75 29.08 4.11
N GLY A 423 -3.54 28.52 4.10
CA GLY A 423 -2.49 28.80 3.10
C GLY A 423 -1.79 30.15 3.29
N ARG A 424 -1.90 30.75 4.48
CA ARG A 424 -1.38 32.07 4.85
C ARG A 424 -0.44 31.95 6.05
N ALA A 425 0.80 31.57 5.82
CA ALA A 425 1.76 31.28 6.89
C ALA A 425 2.71 32.46 7.23
N THR A 426 2.33 33.70 6.92
CA THR A 426 3.22 34.87 7.03
C THR A 426 2.92 35.81 8.21
N SER A 427 1.80 35.63 8.90
CA SER A 427 1.43 36.46 10.05
C SER A 427 0.54 35.65 11.01
N PRO A 428 0.96 35.39 12.26
CA PRO A 428 2.16 35.88 12.98
C PRO A 428 3.50 35.28 12.48
N PRO A 429 4.66 35.81 12.92
CA PRO A 429 5.96 35.30 12.49
C PRO A 429 6.16 33.82 12.89
N PRO A 430 6.89 33.02 12.07
CA PRO A 430 7.02 31.59 12.35
C PRO A 430 7.87 31.32 13.60
N PRO A 431 7.40 30.47 14.53
CA PRO A 431 7.98 30.31 15.86
C PRO A 431 9.37 29.66 15.87
N ASP A 432 9.64 28.73 14.94
CA ASP A 432 10.91 27.99 14.87
C ASP A 432 11.49 27.92 13.45
N ASN A 433 12.64 27.25 13.30
CA ASN A 433 13.30 27.10 11.99
C ASN A 433 12.46 26.31 10.98
N LEU A 434 11.74 25.28 11.42
CA LEU A 434 10.91 24.46 10.53
C LEU A 434 9.69 25.27 10.06
N ALA A 435 9.02 25.95 10.97
CA ALA A 435 7.92 26.86 10.67
C ALA A 435 8.37 27.96 9.70
N ARG A 436 9.59 28.50 9.83
CA ARG A 436 10.16 29.44 8.85
C ARG A 436 10.35 28.81 7.47
N ALA A 437 10.84 27.57 7.41
CA ALA A 437 11.00 26.85 6.14
C ALA A 437 9.65 26.55 5.47
N ILE A 438 8.65 26.14 6.26
CA ILE A 438 7.27 25.93 5.82
C ILE A 438 6.66 27.25 5.33
N ALA A 439 6.80 28.34 6.09
CA ALA A 439 6.23 29.63 5.74
C ALA A 439 6.71 30.16 4.39
N ARG A 440 7.96 29.87 4.00
CA ARG A 440 8.49 30.19 2.65
C ARG A 440 7.74 29.48 1.53
N ALA A 441 7.20 28.29 1.80
CA ALA A 441 6.36 27.58 0.85
C ALA A 441 4.93 28.15 0.77
N PHE A 442 4.48 28.94 1.76
CA PHE A 442 3.13 29.51 1.87
C PHE A 442 3.16 31.04 2.12
N PRO A 443 3.69 31.85 1.18
CA PRO A 443 3.85 33.29 1.37
C PRO A 443 2.52 34.08 1.45
N GLY A 444 1.36 33.43 1.32
CA GLY A 444 0.03 34.04 1.35
C GLY A 444 -0.60 34.15 -0.04
N ALA A 445 -1.38 35.22 -0.26
CA ALA A 445 -2.12 35.42 -1.50
C ALA A 445 -1.17 35.62 -2.69
N GLY A 446 -1.23 34.70 -3.65
CA GLY A 446 -0.40 34.71 -4.84
C GLY A 446 -0.18 33.31 -5.40
N GLU A 447 0.41 33.26 -6.58
CA GLU A 447 0.86 32.00 -7.18
C GLU A 447 1.97 31.38 -6.30
N PRO A 448 2.02 30.05 -6.11
CA PRO A 448 3.10 29.42 -5.34
C PRO A 448 4.47 29.84 -5.89
N PRO A 449 5.55 29.87 -5.08
CA PRO A 449 6.89 30.10 -5.61
C PRO A 449 7.24 29.12 -6.75
N LEU A 450 8.18 29.48 -7.62
CA LEU A 450 8.74 28.50 -8.56
C LEU A 450 9.72 27.60 -7.79
N PRO A 451 9.63 26.27 -7.92
CA PRO A 451 10.61 25.37 -7.33
C PRO A 451 11.94 25.50 -8.06
N SER A 452 13.01 25.08 -7.40
CA SER A 452 14.37 25.10 -7.96
C SER A 452 14.88 23.70 -8.31
N GLY A 453 16.01 23.65 -9.02
CA GLY A 453 16.74 22.41 -9.30
C GLY A 453 15.95 21.39 -10.13
N ALA A 454 15.99 20.12 -9.71
CA ALA A 454 15.41 19.00 -10.46
C ALA A 454 13.88 19.12 -10.63
N ALA A 455 13.17 19.60 -9.61
CA ALA A 455 11.72 19.76 -9.66
C ALA A 455 11.29 20.75 -10.75
N GLN A 456 12.03 21.86 -10.91
CA GLN A 456 11.77 22.84 -11.96
C GLN A 456 11.90 22.23 -13.37
N GLY A 457 12.92 21.41 -13.58
CA GLY A 457 13.14 20.69 -14.85
C GLY A 457 11.97 19.75 -15.16
N LEU A 458 11.56 18.94 -14.18
CA LEU A 458 10.44 18.01 -14.34
C LEU A 458 9.11 18.71 -14.67
N LEU A 459 8.81 19.82 -13.97
CA LEU A 459 7.60 20.60 -14.24
C LEU A 459 7.62 21.24 -15.64
N ARG A 460 8.74 21.85 -16.04
CA ARG A 460 8.89 22.44 -17.38
C ARG A 460 8.73 21.40 -18.48
N ASP A 461 9.24 20.19 -18.25
CA ASP A 461 9.19 19.09 -19.21
C ASP A 461 7.84 18.35 -19.19
N GLY A 462 6.91 18.75 -18.31
CA GLY A 462 5.57 18.19 -18.14
C GLY A 462 5.54 16.84 -17.41
N ARG A 463 6.65 16.41 -16.79
CA ARG A 463 6.80 15.12 -16.09
C ARG A 463 6.21 15.19 -14.67
N LEU A 464 4.91 15.49 -14.59
CA LEU A 464 4.22 15.86 -13.35
C LEU A 464 4.24 14.74 -12.30
N GLY A 465 4.07 13.49 -12.73
CA GLY A 465 4.14 12.32 -11.86
C GLY A 465 5.49 12.18 -11.15
N GLU A 466 6.58 12.34 -11.91
CA GLU A 466 7.93 12.29 -11.34
C GLU A 466 8.22 13.48 -10.41
N ALA A 467 7.74 14.67 -10.77
CA ALA A 467 7.84 15.85 -9.91
C ALA A 467 7.09 15.64 -8.58
N ALA A 468 5.93 14.98 -8.61
CA ALA A 468 5.15 14.69 -7.42
C ALA A 468 5.87 13.72 -6.48
N PHE A 469 6.38 12.60 -6.99
CA PHE A 469 7.14 11.65 -6.17
C PHE A 469 8.43 12.27 -5.63
N LEU A 470 9.15 13.06 -6.44
CA LEU A 470 10.29 13.82 -5.95
C LEU A 470 9.91 14.76 -4.79
N ALA A 471 8.79 15.47 -4.91
CA ALA A 471 8.33 16.39 -3.88
C ALA A 471 7.92 15.66 -2.59
N ILE A 472 7.24 14.52 -2.71
CA ILE A 472 6.87 13.64 -1.59
C ILE A 472 8.15 13.17 -0.87
N ASP A 473 9.14 12.68 -1.61
CA ASP A 473 10.43 12.25 -1.06
C ASP A 473 11.14 13.41 -0.35
N GLN A 474 11.16 14.59 -0.96
CA GLN A 474 11.79 15.79 -0.41
C GLN A 474 11.17 16.24 0.91
N VAL A 475 9.84 16.20 1.04
CA VAL A 475 9.16 16.53 2.31
C VAL A 475 9.42 15.44 3.36
N THR A 476 9.34 14.17 2.95
CA THR A 476 9.50 13.02 3.85
C THR A 476 10.91 12.94 4.42
N VAL A 477 11.93 12.99 3.57
CA VAL A 477 13.34 12.93 3.97
C VAL A 477 13.82 14.25 4.57
N GLY A 478 13.38 15.39 4.01
CA GLY A 478 13.80 16.71 4.48
C GLY A 478 13.42 16.99 5.93
N ALA A 479 12.34 16.37 6.42
CA ALA A 479 11.93 16.42 7.82
C ALA A 479 13.02 15.93 8.80
N LEU A 480 13.96 15.11 8.32
CA LEU A 480 15.08 14.55 9.10
C LEU A 480 16.28 15.50 9.25
N GLY A 481 16.21 16.73 8.72
CA GLY A 481 17.23 17.76 8.99
C GLY A 481 17.49 18.75 7.86
N GLU A 482 17.00 18.50 6.66
CA GLU A 482 17.20 19.38 5.50
C GLU A 482 15.96 20.25 5.24
N LEU A 483 15.82 21.33 6.03
CA LEU A 483 14.66 22.22 5.97
C LEU A 483 14.45 22.88 4.60
N ARG A 484 15.53 23.13 3.84
CA ARG A 484 15.43 23.66 2.47
C ARG A 484 14.69 22.68 1.56
N THR A 485 14.97 21.39 1.72
CA THR A 485 14.38 20.31 0.93
C THR A 485 12.88 20.18 1.24
N VAL A 486 12.47 20.40 2.50
CA VAL A 486 11.06 20.51 2.89
C VAL A 486 10.36 21.66 2.16
N THR A 487 10.96 22.86 2.13
CA THR A 487 10.39 24.01 1.41
C THR A 487 10.19 23.70 -0.07
N GLU A 488 11.20 23.15 -0.74
CA GLU A 488 11.15 22.82 -2.18
C GLU A 488 10.06 21.78 -2.49
N GLY A 489 9.95 20.74 -1.66
CA GLY A 489 8.92 19.71 -1.81
C GLY A 489 7.52 20.30 -1.65
N LEU A 490 7.28 21.10 -0.60
CA LEU A 490 5.99 21.76 -0.38
C LEU A 490 5.64 22.72 -1.54
N VAL A 491 6.59 23.53 -2.01
CA VAL A 491 6.38 24.42 -3.17
C VAL A 491 6.01 23.61 -4.42
N THR A 492 6.71 22.49 -4.66
CA THR A 492 6.45 21.63 -5.82
C THR A 492 5.06 21.00 -5.76
N LEU A 493 4.64 20.48 -4.60
CA LEU A 493 3.28 19.96 -4.39
C LEU A 493 2.21 21.01 -4.69
N ARG A 494 2.39 22.25 -4.21
CA ARG A 494 1.47 23.36 -4.49
C ARG A 494 1.41 23.70 -5.98
N ARG A 495 2.56 23.70 -6.66
CA ARG A 495 2.64 23.94 -8.11
C ARG A 495 1.94 22.87 -8.94
N LEU A 496 1.88 21.65 -8.43
CA LEU A 496 1.15 20.53 -9.04
C LEU A 496 -0.36 20.55 -8.73
N GLY A 497 -0.85 21.53 -7.96
CA GLY A 497 -2.27 21.64 -7.58
C GLY A 497 -2.62 20.90 -6.29
N PHE A 498 -1.66 20.26 -5.61
CA PHE A 498 -1.88 19.52 -4.36
C PHE A 498 -1.87 20.41 -3.11
N GLU A 499 -2.58 21.55 -3.17
CA GLU A 499 -2.59 22.57 -2.10
C GLU A 499 -3.10 22.00 -0.76
N THR A 500 -4.12 21.14 -0.79
CA THR A 500 -4.66 20.50 0.41
C THR A 500 -3.66 19.53 1.03
N ALA A 501 -3.02 18.68 0.21
CA ALA A 501 -2.02 17.73 0.71
C ALA A 501 -0.77 18.46 1.25
N ALA A 502 -0.31 19.52 0.57
CA ALA A 502 0.82 20.33 1.01
C ALA A 502 0.53 21.01 2.37
N ARG A 503 -0.65 21.60 2.56
CA ARG A 503 -1.03 22.23 3.84
C ARG A 503 -1.17 21.20 4.96
N LYS A 504 -1.84 20.07 4.71
CA LYS A 504 -1.93 18.99 5.70
C LYS A 504 -0.56 18.43 6.10
N ALA A 505 0.32 18.18 5.12
CA ALA A 505 1.69 17.73 5.39
C ALA A 505 2.48 18.75 6.22
N ALA A 506 2.35 20.04 5.90
CA ALA A 506 2.98 21.11 6.66
C ALA A 506 2.46 21.22 8.11
N LEU A 507 1.14 21.06 8.32
CA LEU A 507 0.56 20.99 9.67
C LEU A 507 1.06 19.76 10.43
N GLN A 508 1.12 18.60 9.78
CA GLN A 508 1.62 17.37 10.37
C GLN A 508 3.10 17.46 10.77
N LEU A 509 3.95 18.14 9.98
CA LEU A 509 5.35 18.40 10.34
C LEU A 509 5.54 19.23 11.62
N LEU A 510 4.56 20.08 11.94
CA LEU A 510 4.60 20.97 13.09
C LEU A 510 3.93 20.35 14.32
N ILE A 511 2.85 19.59 14.10
CA ILE A 511 2.02 19.03 15.18
C ILE A 511 2.49 17.63 15.60
N LEU A 512 2.91 16.79 14.65
CA LEU A 512 3.33 15.42 14.95
C LEU A 512 4.79 15.44 15.39
N GLU A 513 5.06 14.94 16.59
CA GLU A 513 6.40 14.84 17.18
C GLU A 513 7.20 13.65 16.60
N ARG A 514 7.31 13.56 15.27
CA ARG A 514 7.95 12.44 14.55
C ARG A 514 9.46 12.65 14.30
N ARG A 515 10.11 13.46 15.14
CA ARG A 515 11.50 13.89 14.94
C ARG A 515 12.50 13.06 15.76
N GLY A 516 12.46 11.73 15.61
CA GLY A 516 13.49 10.81 16.11
C GLY A 516 13.58 10.68 17.63
#